data_AF-A0A6N2VYS2-F1
#
_entry.id   AF-A0A6N2VYS2-F1
#
_cell.length_a   1.000
_cell.length_b   1.000
_cell.length_c   1.000
_cell.angle_alpha   90.00
_cell.angle_beta   90.00
_cell.angle_gamma   90.00
#
_symmetry.space_group_name_H-M   'P 1'
#
loop_
_entity.id
_entity.type
_entity.pdbx_description
1 polymer ?
#
loop_
_entity_poly.entity_id
_entity_poly.type
_entity_poly.pdbx_seq_one_letter_code
_entity_poly.pdbx_strand_id
1 'polypeptide(L)'
;MKKKILIIIGVLILLIAILIAVFVVKDLRQEKTLRDEIASIQELAGSEQMDAVNEKLGHIVTTGDYAKVEKAVKNYMADNFNNAITIAEALNDEVLTNALTAENYMSDGPDFVKTKLLLSDLQKRLTKAKEEQKRLSTNETVMSYLKDKEDSYYVDLYKEIIGEEESASEDAIEIEQSIDEVLDMVAVEQSVIDFLSENKGQWTVQDGIVAFSDEALNVQYNQLLLELE
;
A
#
# COMPACT_ATOMS: atom_id res chain seq x y z
N MET A 1 -39.92 56.92 -16.40
CA MET A 1 -39.85 55.47 -16.75
C MET A 1 -38.42 54.99 -17.00
N LYS A 2 -37.60 55.65 -17.84
CA LYS A 2 -36.19 55.27 -18.09
C LYS A 2 -35.28 55.18 -16.84
N LYS A 3 -35.37 56.13 -15.90
CA LYS A 3 -34.60 56.10 -14.62
C LYS A 3 -34.98 54.94 -13.68
N LYS A 4 -36.25 54.49 -13.68
CA LYS A 4 -36.70 53.36 -12.84
C LYS A 4 -36.24 52.01 -13.42
N ILE A 5 -36.18 51.90 -14.75
CA ILE A 5 -35.67 50.71 -15.45
C ILE A 5 -34.15 50.54 -15.22
N LEU A 6 -33.38 51.63 -15.26
CA LEU A 6 -31.93 51.60 -14.98
C LEU A 6 -31.61 51.14 -13.56
N ILE A 7 -32.40 51.55 -12.55
CA ILE A 7 -32.23 51.12 -11.16
C ILE A 7 -32.51 49.63 -11.01
N ILE A 8 -33.57 49.12 -11.65
CA ILE A 8 -33.93 47.68 -11.60
C ILE A 8 -32.82 46.81 -12.24
N ILE A 9 -32.29 47.23 -13.39
CA ILE A 9 -31.18 46.53 -14.06
C ILE A 9 -29.92 46.54 -13.18
N GLY A 10 -29.60 47.67 -12.54
CA GLY A 10 -28.46 47.76 -11.62
C GLY A 10 -28.58 46.82 -10.41
N VAL A 11 -29.78 46.69 -9.83
CA VAL A 11 -30.04 45.74 -8.72
C VAL A 11 -29.89 44.29 -9.18
N LEU A 12 -30.35 43.95 -10.39
CA LEU A 12 -30.24 42.60 -10.92
C LEU A 12 -28.77 42.16 -11.12
N ILE A 13 -27.93 43.05 -11.66
CA ILE A 13 -26.49 42.80 -11.86
C ILE A 13 -25.77 42.63 -10.52
N LEU A 14 -26.11 43.43 -9.51
CA LEU A 14 -25.53 43.33 -8.17
C LEU A 14 -25.86 41.97 -7.52
N LEU A 15 -27.10 41.49 -7.66
CA LEU A 15 -27.50 40.17 -7.14
C LEU A 15 -26.73 39.04 -7.81
N ILE A 16 -26.50 39.11 -9.13
CA ILE A 16 -25.69 38.14 -9.86
C ILE A 16 -24.23 38.18 -9.38
N ALA A 17 -23.65 39.37 -9.18
CA ALA A 17 -22.28 39.51 -8.67
C ALA A 17 -22.12 38.97 -7.23
N ILE A 18 -23.10 39.18 -6.35
CA ILE A 18 -23.12 38.62 -4.99
C ILE A 18 -23.23 37.10 -5.05
N LEU A 19 -24.09 36.56 -5.93
CA LEU A 19 -24.20 35.12 -6.13
C LEU A 19 -22.85 34.55 -6.59
N ILE A 20 -22.22 35.13 -7.61
CA ILE A 20 -20.90 34.71 -8.10
C ILE A 20 -19.85 34.79 -6.98
N ALA A 21 -19.79 35.89 -6.22
CA ALA A 21 -18.85 36.02 -5.10
C ALA A 21 -19.08 34.96 -4.00
N VAL A 22 -20.34 34.65 -3.68
CA VAL A 22 -20.69 33.57 -2.73
C VAL A 22 -20.27 32.21 -3.28
N PHE A 23 -20.49 31.95 -4.57
CA PHE A 23 -20.04 30.72 -5.22
C PHE A 23 -18.52 30.58 -5.18
N VAL A 24 -17.76 31.62 -5.55
CA VAL A 24 -16.28 31.63 -5.53
C VAL A 24 -15.73 31.43 -4.11
N VAL A 25 -16.29 32.12 -3.10
CA VAL A 25 -15.86 31.95 -1.70
C VAL A 25 -16.20 30.56 -1.18
N LYS A 26 -17.36 30.00 -1.57
CA LYS A 26 -17.73 28.63 -1.22
C LYS A 26 -16.76 27.64 -1.86
N ASP A 27 -16.39 27.85 -3.11
CA ASP A 27 -15.45 27.01 -3.86
C ASP A 27 -14.08 26.93 -3.19
N LEU A 28 -13.47 28.09 -2.91
CA LEU A 28 -12.20 28.19 -2.20
C LEU A 28 -12.23 27.55 -0.80
N ARG A 29 -13.39 27.60 -0.12
CA ARG A 29 -13.56 26.93 1.17
C ARG A 29 -13.62 25.41 1.01
N GLN A 30 -14.23 24.88 -0.04
CA GLN A 30 -14.32 23.43 -0.24
C GLN A 30 -12.96 22.82 -0.59
N GLU A 31 -12.17 23.47 -1.43
CA GLU A 31 -10.80 23.02 -1.72
C GLU A 31 -9.97 22.99 -0.44
N LYS A 32 -10.02 24.06 0.36
CA LYS A 32 -9.33 24.10 1.66
C LYS A 32 -9.81 23.00 2.60
N THR A 33 -11.13 22.81 2.74
CA THR A 33 -11.71 21.74 3.58
C THR A 33 -11.21 20.37 3.14
N LEU A 34 -11.13 20.11 1.84
CA LEU A 34 -10.59 18.87 1.30
C LEU A 34 -9.12 18.69 1.71
N ARG A 35 -8.27 19.69 1.47
CA ARG A 35 -6.84 19.61 1.81
C ARG A 35 -6.60 19.43 3.30
N ASP A 36 -7.32 20.17 4.15
CA ASP A 36 -7.23 20.05 5.61
C ASP A 36 -7.64 18.63 6.08
N GLU A 37 -8.66 18.04 5.45
CA GLU A 37 -9.10 16.68 5.76
C GLU A 37 -8.06 15.62 5.33
N ILE A 38 -7.47 15.74 4.13
CA ILE A 38 -6.44 14.81 3.66
C ILE A 38 -5.16 14.91 4.52
N ALA A 39 -4.73 16.13 4.86
CA ALA A 39 -3.58 16.34 5.74
C ALA A 39 -3.82 15.71 7.13
N SER A 40 -5.04 15.83 7.68
CA SER A 40 -5.40 15.20 8.94
C SER A 40 -5.36 13.67 8.88
N ILE A 41 -5.78 13.07 7.76
CA ILE A 41 -5.67 11.61 7.55
C ILE A 41 -4.20 11.20 7.52
N GLN A 42 -3.35 11.94 6.81
CA GLN A 42 -1.91 11.65 6.73
C GLN A 42 -1.22 11.76 8.09
N GLU A 43 -1.55 12.78 8.90
CA GLU A 43 -1.02 12.95 10.26
C GLU A 43 -1.42 11.78 11.19
N LEU A 44 -2.67 11.33 11.10
CA LEU A 44 -3.16 10.19 11.87
C LEU A 44 -2.49 8.88 11.43
N ALA A 45 -2.31 8.68 10.12
CA ALA A 45 -1.61 7.52 9.57
C ALA A 45 -0.15 7.49 10.02
N GLY A 46 0.57 8.62 9.96
CA GLY A 46 1.95 8.74 10.46
C GLY A 46 2.08 8.58 11.98
N SER A 47 0.98 8.70 12.71
CA SER A 47 0.90 8.43 14.15
C SER A 47 0.31 7.04 14.48
N GLU A 48 0.18 6.16 13.48
CA GLU A 48 -0.34 4.79 13.61
C GLU A 48 -1.78 4.69 14.17
N GLN A 49 -2.57 5.75 14.08
CA GLN A 49 -3.95 5.81 14.58
C GLN A 49 -4.97 5.32 13.55
N MET A 50 -4.85 4.05 13.16
CA MET A 50 -5.57 3.53 11.98
C MET A 50 -7.10 3.47 12.14
N ASP A 51 -7.60 3.35 13.38
CA ASP A 51 -9.04 3.46 13.67
C ASP A 51 -9.59 4.85 13.29
N ALA A 52 -8.86 5.91 13.61
CA ALA A 52 -9.23 7.29 13.30
C ALA A 52 -9.08 7.59 11.80
N VAL A 53 -8.07 7.00 11.15
CA VAL A 53 -7.91 7.04 9.69
C VAL A 53 -9.12 6.41 9.01
N ASN A 54 -9.52 5.21 9.43
CA ASN A 54 -10.67 4.49 8.86
C ASN A 54 -11.98 5.26 9.03
N GLU A 55 -12.19 5.90 10.18
CA GLU A 55 -13.36 6.77 10.41
C GLU A 55 -13.39 7.92 9.37
N LYS A 56 -12.28 8.62 9.18
CA LYS A 56 -12.20 9.75 8.24
C LYS A 56 -12.34 9.33 6.78
N LEU A 57 -11.74 8.21 6.40
CA LEU A 57 -11.88 7.65 5.04
C LEU A 57 -13.34 7.29 4.72
N GLY A 58 -14.11 6.88 5.72
CA GLY A 58 -15.53 6.51 5.59
C GLY A 58 -16.52 7.69 5.47
N HIS A 59 -16.08 8.92 5.67
CA HIS A 59 -16.94 10.11 5.70
C HIS A 59 -16.55 11.17 4.65
N ILE A 60 -17.53 11.90 4.11
CA ILE A 60 -17.30 12.97 3.14
C ILE A 60 -17.64 14.32 3.78
N VAL A 61 -16.68 15.25 3.79
CA VAL A 61 -16.81 16.57 4.45
C VAL A 61 -17.08 17.71 3.47
N THR A 62 -16.86 17.49 2.18
CA THR A 62 -17.15 18.44 1.09
C THR A 62 -18.49 18.15 0.41
N THR A 63 -18.88 19.00 -0.55
CA THR A 63 -20.16 18.94 -1.27
C THR A 63 -19.97 19.16 -2.78
N GLY A 64 -20.96 18.75 -3.58
CA GLY A 64 -20.91 18.97 -5.04
C GLY A 64 -19.79 18.19 -5.71
N ASP A 65 -19.04 18.84 -6.60
CA ASP A 65 -17.96 18.17 -7.33
C ASP A 65 -16.72 17.89 -6.48
N TYR A 66 -16.46 18.70 -5.43
CA TYR A 66 -15.43 18.41 -4.42
C TYR A 66 -15.73 17.12 -3.66
N ALA A 67 -17.00 16.83 -3.34
CA ALA A 67 -17.37 15.56 -2.69
C ALA A 67 -17.00 14.34 -3.52
N LYS A 68 -17.03 14.47 -4.85
CA LYS A 68 -16.64 13.40 -5.77
C LYS A 68 -15.12 13.25 -5.80
N VAL A 69 -14.37 14.37 -5.80
CA VAL A 69 -12.90 14.34 -5.70
C VAL A 69 -12.46 13.77 -4.36
N GLU A 70 -13.04 14.24 -3.25
CA GLU A 70 -12.78 13.72 -1.92
C GLU A 70 -12.98 12.20 -1.85
N LYS A 71 -14.10 11.71 -2.39
CA LYS A 71 -14.36 10.28 -2.45
C LYS A 71 -13.32 9.52 -3.28
N ALA A 72 -12.88 10.09 -4.41
CA ALA A 72 -11.83 9.48 -5.24
C ALA A 72 -10.49 9.41 -4.48
N VAL A 73 -10.06 10.53 -3.88
CA VAL A 73 -8.84 10.60 -3.07
C VAL A 73 -8.89 9.61 -1.91
N LYS A 74 -9.98 9.62 -1.12
CA LYS A 74 -10.11 8.74 0.05
C LYS A 74 -10.15 7.27 -0.33
N ASN A 75 -10.81 6.90 -1.43
CA ASN A 75 -10.78 5.53 -1.91
C ASN A 75 -9.37 5.10 -2.34
N TYR A 76 -8.65 5.96 -3.07
CA TYR A 76 -7.27 5.68 -3.46
C TYR A 76 -6.34 5.55 -2.24
N MET A 77 -6.46 6.44 -1.25
CA MET A 77 -5.73 6.36 0.01
C MET A 77 -6.05 5.09 0.79
N ALA A 78 -7.32 4.70 0.86
CA ALA A 78 -7.75 3.50 1.57
C ALA A 78 -7.10 2.24 0.96
N ASP A 79 -7.10 2.12 -0.37
CA ASP A 79 -6.49 0.97 -1.03
C ASP A 79 -4.96 0.94 -0.83
N ASN A 80 -4.29 2.10 -0.89
CA ASN A 80 -2.86 2.21 -0.59
C ASN A 80 -2.53 1.85 0.87
N PHE A 81 -3.29 2.33 1.85
CA PHE A 81 -3.07 1.98 3.26
C PHE A 81 -3.32 0.50 3.52
N ASN A 82 -4.38 -0.08 2.94
CA ASN A 82 -4.64 -1.51 3.07
C ASN A 82 -3.50 -2.34 2.48
N ASN A 83 -2.94 -1.94 1.34
CA ASN A 83 -1.79 -2.63 0.75
C ASN A 83 -0.54 -2.47 1.63
N ALA A 84 -0.26 -1.26 2.12
CA ALA A 84 0.87 -1.00 3.02
C ALA A 84 0.80 -1.82 4.32
N ILE A 85 -0.39 -1.96 4.91
CA ILE A 85 -0.62 -2.82 6.08
C ILE A 85 -0.36 -4.29 5.71
N THR A 86 -0.85 -4.76 4.57
CA THR A 86 -0.61 -6.14 4.10
C THR A 86 0.88 -6.43 3.94
N ILE A 87 1.64 -5.47 3.38
CA ILE A 87 3.11 -5.57 3.27
C ILE A 87 3.73 -5.64 4.66
N ALA A 88 3.39 -4.70 5.55
CA ALA A 88 3.95 -4.65 6.91
C ALA A 88 3.66 -5.93 7.71
N GLU A 89 2.45 -6.48 7.63
CA GLU A 89 2.09 -7.74 8.27
C GLU A 89 2.88 -8.93 7.69
N ALA A 90 3.12 -8.94 6.37
CA ALA A 90 3.93 -9.97 5.74
C ALA A 90 5.41 -9.90 6.14
N LEU A 91 5.97 -8.69 6.20
CA LEU A 91 7.36 -8.47 6.61
C LEU A 91 7.61 -8.75 8.11
N ASN A 92 6.57 -8.68 8.94
CA ASN A 92 6.64 -9.03 10.36
C ASN A 92 6.24 -10.49 10.63
N ASP A 93 6.06 -11.33 9.60
CA ASP A 93 5.75 -12.73 9.80
C ASP A 93 6.93 -13.45 10.45
N GLU A 94 6.69 -14.07 11.60
CA GLU A 94 7.71 -14.76 12.39
C GLU A 94 8.43 -15.87 11.59
N VAL A 95 7.80 -16.42 10.55
CA VAL A 95 8.41 -17.46 9.70
C VAL A 95 9.73 -16.98 9.07
N LEU A 96 9.85 -15.68 8.73
CA LEU A 96 11.06 -15.08 8.12
C LEU A 96 12.30 -15.18 9.00
N THR A 97 12.12 -15.27 10.32
CA THR A 97 13.26 -15.34 11.26
C THR A 97 13.40 -16.72 11.88
N ASN A 98 12.33 -17.53 11.83
CA ASN A 98 12.27 -18.80 12.54
C ASN A 98 12.41 -20.02 11.64
N ALA A 99 12.17 -19.91 10.31
CA ALA A 99 12.16 -21.05 9.40
C ALA A 99 13.45 -21.87 9.48
N LEU A 100 14.61 -21.21 9.56
CA LEU A 100 15.93 -21.85 9.54
C LEU A 100 16.59 -22.00 10.92
N THR A 101 15.77 -22.01 11.98
CA THR A 101 16.28 -22.16 13.35
C THR A 101 16.31 -23.62 13.80
N ALA A 102 17.22 -23.93 14.74
CA ALA A 102 17.26 -25.23 15.38
C ALA A 102 15.93 -25.61 16.07
N GLU A 103 15.24 -24.64 16.65
CA GLU A 103 13.92 -24.85 17.26
C GLU A 103 12.89 -25.30 16.24
N ASN A 104 12.86 -24.66 15.06
CA ASN A 104 11.98 -25.08 13.98
C ASN A 104 12.34 -26.47 13.44
N TYR A 105 13.64 -26.76 13.26
CA TYR A 105 14.12 -28.07 12.83
C TYR A 105 13.72 -29.20 13.77
N MET A 106 13.72 -28.94 15.08
CA MET A 106 13.31 -29.91 16.09
C MET A 106 11.78 -30.06 16.21
N SER A 107 11.01 -29.00 15.92
CA SER A 107 9.57 -28.97 16.14
C SER A 107 8.74 -29.39 14.92
N ASP A 108 9.19 -29.08 13.71
CA ASP A 108 8.45 -29.37 12.46
C ASP A 108 9.23 -30.27 11.49
N GLY A 109 10.51 -30.54 11.78
CA GLY A 109 11.30 -31.53 11.04
C GLY A 109 10.87 -32.98 11.32
N PRO A 110 11.29 -33.94 10.46
CA PRO A 110 12.11 -33.74 9.27
C PRO A 110 11.30 -33.43 8.01
N ASP A 111 9.97 -33.50 8.05
CA ASP A 111 9.13 -33.32 6.86
C ASP A 111 8.72 -31.85 6.61
N PHE A 112 8.83 -30.99 7.63
CA PHE A 112 8.61 -29.54 7.55
C PHE A 112 7.23 -29.13 7.03
N VAL A 113 6.20 -29.89 7.41
CA VAL A 113 4.85 -29.71 6.86
C VAL A 113 4.31 -28.32 7.16
N LYS A 114 4.49 -27.82 8.39
CA LYS A 114 3.99 -26.50 8.79
C LYS A 114 4.85 -25.39 8.19
N THR A 115 6.17 -25.52 8.21
CA THR A 115 7.13 -24.53 7.72
C THR A 115 6.95 -24.29 6.24
N LYS A 116 6.84 -25.36 5.43
CA LYS A 116 6.58 -25.25 3.98
C LYS A 116 5.27 -24.54 3.69
N LEU A 117 4.22 -24.82 4.48
CA LEU A 117 2.93 -24.15 4.34
C LEU A 117 3.04 -22.65 4.65
N LEU A 118 3.71 -22.28 5.74
CA LEU A 118 3.88 -20.89 6.15
C LEU A 118 4.71 -20.09 5.14
N LEU A 119 5.86 -20.62 4.69
CA LEU A 119 6.68 -19.98 3.66
C LEU A 119 5.92 -19.82 2.34
N SER A 120 5.14 -20.83 1.95
CA SER A 120 4.31 -20.74 0.73
C SER A 120 3.18 -19.71 0.86
N ASP A 121 2.59 -19.56 2.05
CA ASP A 121 1.57 -18.55 2.32
C ASP A 121 2.17 -17.14 2.30
N LEU A 122 3.31 -16.96 2.96
CA LEU A 122 4.04 -15.70 2.98
C LEU A 122 4.43 -15.26 1.56
N GLN A 123 5.03 -16.15 0.77
CA GLN A 123 5.38 -15.88 -0.63
C GLN A 123 4.16 -15.41 -1.44
N LYS A 124 3.00 -16.04 -1.25
CA LYS A 124 1.74 -15.65 -1.92
C LYS A 124 1.25 -14.28 -1.46
N ARG A 125 1.33 -13.96 -0.17
CA ARG A 125 0.93 -12.65 0.36
C ARG A 125 1.82 -11.54 -0.16
N LEU A 126 3.14 -11.71 -0.11
CA LEU A 126 4.12 -10.76 -0.65
C LEU A 126 3.94 -10.55 -2.15
N THR A 127 3.77 -11.62 -2.92
CA THR A 127 3.54 -11.54 -4.38
C THR A 127 2.27 -10.76 -4.70
N LYS A 128 1.16 -11.05 -4.00
CA LYS A 128 -0.11 -10.31 -4.18
C LYS A 128 0.03 -8.84 -3.80
N ALA A 129 0.70 -8.53 -2.70
CA ALA A 129 0.90 -7.16 -2.25
C ALA A 129 1.77 -6.36 -3.23
N LYS A 130 2.80 -6.98 -3.81
CA LYS A 130 3.59 -6.40 -4.90
C LYS A 130 2.76 -6.15 -6.15
N GLU A 131 1.96 -7.13 -6.58
CA GLU A 131 1.07 -6.97 -7.74
C GLU A 131 0.06 -5.84 -7.53
N GLU A 132 -0.47 -5.71 -6.32
CA GLU A 132 -1.38 -4.64 -5.94
C GLU A 132 -0.68 -3.28 -5.87
N GLN A 133 0.54 -3.21 -5.32
CA GLN A 133 1.35 -1.98 -5.32
C GLN A 133 1.59 -1.47 -6.74
N LYS A 134 1.97 -2.39 -7.63
CA LYS A 134 2.17 -2.10 -9.05
C LYS A 134 0.89 -1.60 -9.69
N ARG A 135 -0.23 -2.28 -9.43
CA ARG A 135 -1.55 -1.89 -9.96
C ARG A 135 -1.92 -0.49 -9.52
N LEU A 136 -1.86 -0.20 -8.21
CA LEU A 136 -2.20 1.09 -7.61
C LEU A 136 -1.34 2.23 -8.16
N SER A 137 -0.10 1.94 -8.55
CA SER A 137 0.85 2.93 -9.09
C SER A 137 0.69 3.17 -10.60
N THR A 138 -0.25 2.51 -11.28
CA THR A 138 -0.52 2.76 -12.71
C THR A 138 -1.42 3.96 -12.92
N ASN A 139 -1.11 4.81 -13.89
CA ASN A 139 -1.98 5.94 -14.29
C ASN A 139 -3.41 5.49 -14.61
N GLU A 140 -3.59 4.30 -15.20
CA GLU A 140 -4.92 3.73 -15.44
C GLU A 140 -5.71 3.55 -14.14
N THR A 141 -5.11 2.91 -13.14
CA THR A 141 -5.75 2.69 -11.85
C THR A 141 -5.98 3.99 -11.11
N VAL A 142 -4.96 4.85 -11.03
CA VAL A 142 -5.05 6.16 -10.39
C VAL A 142 -6.22 6.96 -10.97
N MET A 143 -6.35 7.02 -12.29
CA MET A 143 -7.43 7.74 -12.94
C MET A 143 -8.79 7.04 -12.82
N SER A 144 -8.83 5.71 -12.61
CA SER A 144 -10.09 4.96 -12.49
C SER A 144 -10.96 5.37 -11.29
N TYR A 145 -10.36 5.97 -10.25
CA TYR A 145 -11.08 6.49 -9.09
C TYR A 145 -11.90 7.74 -9.42
N LEU A 146 -11.48 8.52 -10.43
CA LEU A 146 -12.22 9.64 -10.99
C LEU A 146 -13.16 9.18 -12.12
N LYS A 147 -14.25 8.50 -11.77
CA LYS A 147 -15.27 8.11 -12.77
C LYS A 147 -15.98 9.33 -13.39
N ASP A 148 -16.14 9.31 -14.71
CA ASP A 148 -17.03 10.19 -15.50
C ASP A 148 -16.84 11.71 -15.28
N LYS A 149 -15.60 12.19 -15.20
CA LYS A 149 -15.27 13.62 -15.03
C LYS A 149 -14.56 14.20 -16.26
N GLU A 150 -15.20 15.14 -16.94
CA GLU A 150 -14.61 15.89 -18.06
C GLU A 150 -13.98 17.23 -17.64
N ASP A 151 -14.27 17.72 -16.43
CA ASP A 151 -13.76 19.01 -15.96
C ASP A 151 -12.30 18.89 -15.50
N SER A 152 -11.41 19.53 -16.26
CA SER A 152 -9.96 19.47 -16.05
C SER A 152 -9.54 19.98 -14.68
N TYR A 153 -10.24 20.97 -14.09
CA TYR A 153 -9.86 21.51 -12.78
C TYR A 153 -9.91 20.46 -11.67
N TYR A 154 -10.97 19.65 -11.63
CA TYR A 154 -11.12 18.60 -10.60
C TYR A 154 -10.21 17.40 -10.83
N VAL A 155 -9.83 17.15 -12.09
CA VAL A 155 -8.81 16.15 -12.44
C VAL A 155 -7.44 16.62 -11.94
N ASP A 156 -7.07 17.87 -12.20
CA ASP A 156 -5.79 18.44 -11.76
C ASP A 156 -5.71 18.50 -10.23
N LEU A 157 -6.79 18.93 -9.56
CA LEU A 157 -6.87 18.96 -8.09
C LEU A 157 -6.69 17.57 -7.48
N TYR A 158 -7.30 16.54 -8.06
CA TYR A 158 -7.12 15.16 -7.60
C TYR A 158 -5.65 14.74 -7.68
N LYS A 159 -5.04 14.89 -8.87
CA LYS A 159 -3.64 14.53 -9.12
C LYS A 159 -2.68 15.24 -8.18
N GLU A 160 -2.90 16.53 -7.97
CA GLU A 160 -2.11 17.33 -7.04
C GLU A 160 -2.20 16.79 -5.60
N ILE A 161 -3.39 16.41 -5.15
CA ILE A 161 -3.61 15.90 -3.79
C ILE A 161 -2.97 14.53 -3.58
N ILE A 162 -3.05 13.64 -4.56
CA ILE A 162 -2.45 12.29 -4.45
C ILE A 162 -0.94 12.27 -4.75
N GLY A 163 -0.38 13.40 -5.18
CA GLY A 163 1.05 13.52 -5.51
C GLY A 163 1.45 12.81 -6.81
N GLU A 164 0.53 12.65 -7.78
CA GLU A 164 0.85 12.05 -9.08
C GLU A 164 1.61 13.08 -9.95
N GLU A 165 2.93 12.96 -10.03
CA GLU A 165 3.73 13.48 -11.15
C GLU A 165 3.68 12.46 -12.32
N GLU A 166 3.92 12.85 -13.57
CA GLU A 166 3.61 12.06 -14.80
C GLU A 166 4.26 10.66 -14.94
N SER A 167 5.02 10.17 -13.96
CA SER A 167 5.69 8.86 -13.93
C SER A 167 5.31 8.03 -12.69
N ALA A 168 5.44 6.70 -12.77
CA ALA A 168 5.44 5.85 -11.58
C ALA A 168 6.42 6.45 -10.56
N SER A 169 5.97 6.66 -9.32
CA SER A 169 6.83 7.27 -8.30
C SER A 169 8.05 6.38 -8.07
N GLU A 170 9.22 7.00 -7.89
CA GLU A 170 10.45 6.28 -7.52
C GLU A 170 10.19 5.40 -6.28
N ASP A 171 9.39 5.90 -5.33
CA ASP A 171 8.90 5.18 -4.15
C ASP A 171 8.21 3.85 -4.47
N ALA A 172 7.37 3.80 -5.51
CA ALA A 172 6.68 2.56 -5.87
C ALA A 172 7.65 1.49 -6.39
N ILE A 173 8.66 1.92 -7.16
CA ILE A 173 9.71 1.04 -7.67
C ILE A 173 10.57 0.51 -6.52
N GLU A 174 10.94 1.38 -5.57
CA GLU A 174 11.71 0.99 -4.39
C GLU A 174 10.96 -0.03 -3.53
N ILE A 175 9.66 0.19 -3.28
CA ILE A 175 8.83 -0.77 -2.54
C ILE A 175 8.77 -2.12 -3.26
N GLU A 176 8.57 -2.13 -4.59
CA GLU A 176 8.55 -3.36 -5.38
C GLU A 176 9.89 -4.12 -5.28
N GLN A 177 11.01 -3.41 -5.34
CA GLN A 177 12.35 -3.99 -5.21
C GLN A 177 12.60 -4.56 -3.81
N SER A 178 12.21 -3.85 -2.75
CA SER A 178 12.33 -4.37 -1.38
C SER A 178 11.49 -5.62 -1.16
N ILE A 179 10.31 -5.72 -1.78
CA ILE A 179 9.51 -6.96 -1.72
C ILE A 179 10.20 -8.10 -2.48
N ASP A 180 10.84 -7.83 -3.61
CA ASP A 180 11.60 -8.83 -4.36
C ASP A 180 12.77 -9.39 -3.55
N GLU A 181 13.52 -8.55 -2.85
CA GLU A 181 14.61 -9.00 -1.97
C GLU A 181 14.11 -10.00 -0.91
N VAL A 182 12.95 -9.72 -0.31
CA VAL A 182 12.34 -10.63 0.69
C VAL A 182 11.79 -11.90 0.03
N LEU A 183 11.22 -11.80 -1.17
CA LEU A 183 10.77 -12.98 -1.93
C LEU A 183 11.92 -13.91 -2.30
N ASP A 184 13.07 -13.34 -2.68
CA ASP A 184 14.29 -14.09 -2.95
C ASP A 184 14.79 -14.80 -1.70
N MET A 185 14.82 -14.10 -0.55
CA MET A 185 15.14 -14.71 0.75
C MET A 185 14.21 -15.88 1.08
N VAL A 186 12.89 -15.70 0.95
CA VAL A 186 11.89 -16.77 1.17
C VAL A 186 12.11 -17.95 0.23
N ALA A 187 12.51 -17.72 -1.02
CA ALA A 187 12.81 -18.80 -1.97
C ALA A 187 14.06 -19.60 -1.56
N VAL A 188 15.08 -18.94 -1.00
CA VAL A 188 16.25 -19.62 -0.44
C VAL A 188 15.86 -20.43 0.80
N GLU A 189 15.06 -19.86 1.72
CA GLU A 189 14.55 -20.60 2.89
C GLU A 189 13.76 -21.85 2.49
N GLN A 190 12.88 -21.74 1.49
CA GLN A 190 12.16 -22.89 0.93
C GLN A 190 13.12 -23.95 0.39
N SER A 191 14.16 -23.54 -0.33
CA SER A 191 15.17 -24.45 -0.90
C SER A 191 15.97 -25.18 0.19
N VAL A 192 16.33 -24.49 1.27
CA VAL A 192 16.98 -25.09 2.44
C VAL A 192 16.04 -26.10 3.12
N ILE A 193 14.78 -25.74 3.35
CA ILE A 193 13.78 -26.62 3.98
C ILE A 193 13.48 -27.85 3.12
N ASP A 194 13.39 -27.71 1.81
CA ASP A 194 13.23 -28.82 0.89
C ASP A 194 14.46 -29.73 0.89
N PHE A 195 15.67 -29.18 0.87
CA PHE A 195 16.90 -29.95 0.94
C PHE A 195 16.99 -30.80 2.23
N LEU A 196 16.65 -30.21 3.39
CA LEU A 196 16.60 -30.93 4.66
C LEU A 196 15.55 -32.05 4.63
N SER A 197 14.37 -31.77 4.04
CA SER A 197 13.27 -32.73 3.94
C SER A 197 13.59 -33.92 3.04
N GLU A 198 14.20 -33.68 1.88
CA GLU A 198 14.60 -34.71 0.92
C GLU A 198 15.71 -35.62 1.44
N ASN A 199 16.62 -35.06 2.26
CA ASN A 199 17.72 -35.78 2.88
C ASN A 199 17.43 -36.21 4.32
N LYS A 200 16.15 -36.39 4.66
CA LYS A 200 15.74 -36.81 6.01
C LYS A 200 16.47 -38.07 6.48
N GLY A 201 16.94 -38.02 7.72
CA GLY A 201 17.74 -39.09 8.34
C GLY A 201 19.23 -39.07 7.98
N GLN A 202 19.68 -38.16 7.11
CA GLN A 202 21.11 -37.94 6.81
C GLN A 202 21.71 -36.76 7.59
N TRP A 203 20.89 -36.05 8.37
CA TRP A 203 21.28 -34.92 9.18
C TRP A 203 20.76 -35.03 10.62
N THR A 204 21.44 -34.32 11.52
CA THR A 204 21.06 -34.15 12.92
C THR A 204 21.29 -32.72 13.35
N VAL A 205 20.58 -32.25 14.38
CA VAL A 205 20.86 -30.96 15.02
C VAL A 205 21.78 -31.21 16.21
N GLN A 206 22.98 -30.63 16.21
CA GLN A 206 23.96 -30.69 17.29
C GLN A 206 24.36 -29.26 17.66
N ASP A 207 24.21 -28.89 18.93
CA ASP A 207 24.51 -27.55 19.45
C ASP A 207 23.86 -26.40 18.64
N GLY A 208 22.65 -26.65 18.14
CA GLY A 208 21.88 -25.69 17.33
C GLY A 208 22.27 -25.63 15.85
N ILE A 209 23.22 -26.47 15.40
CA ILE A 209 23.71 -26.50 14.03
C ILE A 209 23.28 -27.81 13.36
N VAL A 210 22.88 -27.73 12.09
CA VAL A 210 22.62 -28.92 11.27
C VAL A 210 23.94 -29.53 10.83
N ALA A 211 24.13 -30.82 11.09
CA ALA A 211 25.28 -31.58 10.64
C ALA A 211 24.83 -32.81 9.85
N PHE A 212 25.35 -32.93 8.63
CA PHE A 212 25.18 -34.11 7.78
C PHE A 212 26.29 -35.13 8.03
N SER A 213 25.96 -36.42 7.94
CA SER A 213 26.97 -37.50 8.00
C SER A 213 27.78 -37.62 6.71
N ASP A 214 27.24 -37.12 5.60
CA ASP A 214 27.89 -37.08 4.28
C ASP A 214 28.47 -35.69 4.03
N GLU A 215 29.76 -35.62 3.68
CA GLU A 215 30.48 -34.37 3.46
C GLU A 215 29.94 -33.59 2.26
N ALA A 216 29.53 -34.27 1.19
CA ALA A 216 28.99 -33.61 0.00
C ALA A 216 27.61 -32.99 0.27
N LEU A 217 26.78 -33.63 1.10
CA LEU A 217 25.51 -33.04 1.55
C LEU A 217 25.75 -31.83 2.46
N ASN A 218 26.75 -31.90 3.35
CA ASN A 218 27.10 -30.77 4.20
C ASN A 218 27.57 -29.55 3.38
N VAL A 219 28.40 -29.77 2.35
CA VAL A 219 28.83 -28.71 1.43
C VAL A 219 27.64 -28.09 0.70
N GLN A 220 26.71 -28.90 0.18
CA GLN A 220 25.50 -28.40 -0.50
C GLN A 220 24.61 -27.57 0.43
N TYR A 221 24.37 -28.04 1.65
CA TYR A 221 23.60 -27.30 2.65
C TYR A 221 24.22 -25.95 2.98
N ASN A 222 25.53 -25.91 3.24
CA ASN A 222 26.22 -24.65 3.52
C ASN A 222 26.21 -23.70 2.33
N GLN A 223 26.27 -24.22 1.09
CA GLN A 223 26.17 -23.39 -0.11
C GLN A 223 24.79 -22.72 -0.23
N LEU A 224 23.71 -23.42 0.11
CA LEU A 224 22.37 -22.82 0.16
C LEU A 224 22.27 -21.72 1.22
N LEU A 225 22.87 -21.92 2.40
CA LEU A 225 22.87 -20.90 3.45
C LEU A 225 23.63 -19.63 3.05
N LEU A 226 24.69 -19.75 2.24
CA LEU A 226 25.42 -18.60 1.71
C LEU A 226 24.60 -17.75 0.73
N GLU A 227 23.49 -18.25 0.20
CA GLU A 227 22.59 -17.47 -0.66
C GLU A 227 21.69 -16.52 0.17
N LEU A 228 21.71 -16.61 1.51
CA LEU A 228 21.01 -15.68 2.42
C LEU A 228 21.87 -14.48 2.84
N GLU A 229 23.17 -14.48 2.53
CA GLU A 229 24.15 -13.43 2.89
C GLU A 229 24.32 -12.38 1.79
#